data_AF-A0AAW4TYK4-F1
#
_entry.id   AF-A0AAW4TYK4-F1
#
_cell.length_a   1.000
_cell.length_b   1.000
_cell.length_c   1.000
_cell.angle_alpha   90.00
_cell.angle_beta   90.00
_cell.angle_gamma   90.00
#
_symmetry.space_group_name_H-M   'P 1'
#
loop_
_entity.id
_entity.type
_entity.pdbx_description
1 polymer ?
#
loop_
_entity_poly.entity_id
_entity_poly.type
_entity_poly.pdbx_seq_one_letter_code
_entity_poly.pdbx_strand_id
1 'polypeptide(L)'
;MTDSAWLETAKDDIAQWAMVMTKDADDNPIDWRWVRSLDLFGGLGHTAGDNPAPQAIHDALKADYAVRDRLEPIIAQCSTAFMTDFDRIIASYRLPRALAYVNRRLNDTINTLLDAGERRHLWKVSRERLGRGMAAVLKPYSSATADPNQGTLDAEAEGANGFAGTVDIALDDIQDRSAAILNARAERRRAKREQSHAGRVDMARANLSGATAPGGSVTLFSNDSSSSGAAAHKPKSDWRDAYLPGRDVDMVMGIDIETTGTDPARDYIIDVGFEFMNMVSPRPTDVPNSYAYEQGYYDAGDAYGQSRLDFGVPPANAALGNELIRKLTGIDVRDRSSKAGHRLFDEWPEAQTGLLARLTQQPYVAHNATFEHSWFMLNVAGYAEAYRAGRITIIDTLPMSRQWDPGSVPNDEHPYGDNTLDAYAKRQGALDSAHNERHLGLEDTHIMLVAMKHHLATLKAQGQGPWGPGGRSGVGGKSCGRKW
;
A
#
# COMPACT_ATOMS: atom_id res chain seq x y z
N MET A 1 -26.71 -11.26 1.96
CA MET A 1 -25.91 -12.09 2.87
C MET A 1 -24.50 -12.09 2.32
N THR A 2 -23.53 -11.59 3.08
CA THR A 2 -22.12 -11.72 2.75
C THR A 2 -21.73 -13.18 2.89
N ASP A 3 -21.22 -13.78 1.81
CA ASP A 3 -20.69 -15.14 1.85
C ASP A 3 -19.33 -15.11 2.56
N SER A 4 -19.35 -15.14 3.89
CA SER A 4 -18.17 -15.11 4.76
C SER A 4 -17.58 -16.51 4.99
N ALA A 5 -18.09 -17.56 4.32
CA ALA A 5 -17.61 -18.93 4.48
C ALA A 5 -16.14 -19.13 4.06
N TRP A 6 -15.64 -18.24 3.19
CA TRP A 6 -14.24 -18.27 2.76
C TRP A 6 -13.25 -17.98 3.91
N LEU A 7 -13.67 -17.27 4.96
CA LEU A 7 -12.83 -16.94 6.12
C LEU A 7 -12.47 -18.18 6.93
N GLU A 8 -13.43 -19.07 7.16
CA GLU A 8 -13.16 -20.35 7.84
C GLU A 8 -12.37 -21.29 6.94
N THR A 9 -12.69 -21.33 5.64
CA THR A 9 -11.92 -22.13 4.66
C THR A 9 -10.46 -21.67 4.56
N ALA A 10 -10.16 -20.40 4.89
CA ALA A 10 -8.78 -19.89 4.91
C ALA A 10 -7.90 -20.60 5.96
N LYS A 11 -8.49 -21.16 7.04
CA LYS A 11 -7.74 -21.89 8.07
C LYS A 11 -7.20 -23.23 7.59
N ASP A 12 -7.74 -23.78 6.50
CA ASP A 12 -7.23 -25.01 5.88
C ASP A 12 -5.81 -24.81 5.34
N ASP A 13 -5.46 -23.57 4.97
CA ASP A 13 -4.14 -23.22 4.46
C ASP A 13 -3.07 -23.16 5.56
N ILE A 14 -3.43 -23.16 6.85
CA ILE A 14 -2.45 -22.96 7.95
C ILE A 14 -1.32 -23.99 7.91
N ALA A 15 -1.58 -25.24 7.51
CA ALA A 15 -0.55 -26.29 7.48
C ALA A 15 0.58 -25.97 6.49
N GLN A 16 0.25 -25.56 5.25
CA GLN A 16 1.25 -25.17 4.26
C GLN A 16 2.03 -23.92 4.68
N TRP A 17 1.36 -22.94 5.30
CA TRP A 17 2.02 -21.74 5.82
C TRP A 17 2.97 -22.06 6.95
N ALA A 18 2.58 -22.94 7.88
CA ALA A 18 3.41 -23.37 9.01
C ALA A 18 4.69 -24.11 8.59
N MET A 19 4.65 -24.81 7.44
CA MET A 19 5.83 -25.49 6.90
C MET A 19 6.89 -24.52 6.37
N VAL A 20 6.46 -23.43 5.74
CA VAL A 20 7.36 -22.49 5.03
C VAL A 20 7.74 -21.29 5.89
N MET A 21 6.82 -20.81 6.72
CA MET A 21 6.92 -19.57 7.47
C MET A 21 6.97 -19.84 8.97
N THR A 22 8.15 -20.17 9.46
CA THR A 22 8.40 -20.47 10.88
C THR A 22 8.51 -19.23 11.76
N LYS A 23 8.84 -18.08 11.15
CA LYS A 23 9.01 -16.80 11.83
C LYS A 23 8.25 -15.68 11.13
N ASP A 24 7.88 -14.67 11.91
CA ASP A 24 7.22 -13.45 11.43
C ASP A 24 8.23 -12.40 10.90
N ALA A 25 7.74 -11.22 10.49
CA ALA A 25 8.57 -10.13 9.98
C ALA A 25 9.50 -9.50 11.05
N ASP A 26 9.27 -9.83 12.32
CA ASP A 26 10.05 -9.40 13.47
C ASP A 26 11.01 -10.48 14.00
N ASP A 27 11.14 -11.58 13.27
CA ASP A 27 11.99 -12.75 13.57
C ASP A 27 11.52 -13.56 14.81
N ASN A 28 10.27 -13.37 15.24
CA ASN A 28 9.67 -14.17 16.31
C ASN A 28 9.09 -15.48 15.75
N PRO A 29 9.19 -16.61 16.48
CA PRO A 29 8.50 -17.83 16.12
C PRO A 29 6.99 -17.64 16.04
N ILE A 30 6.36 -18.18 14.99
CA ILE A 30 4.91 -18.11 14.83
C ILE A 30 4.26 -19.30 15.51
N ASP A 31 3.39 -19.02 16.46
CA ASP A 31 2.47 -20.02 17.02
C ASP A 31 1.21 -20.11 16.14
N TRP A 32 1.27 -21.04 15.19
CA TRP A 32 0.19 -21.36 14.27
C TRP A 32 -1.03 -22.01 14.93
N ARG A 33 -0.92 -22.50 16.18
CA ARG A 33 -2.09 -22.97 16.94
C ARG A 33 -2.94 -21.79 17.40
N TRP A 34 -2.30 -20.71 17.83
CA TRP A 34 -3.01 -19.45 18.11
C TRP A 34 -3.65 -18.86 16.86
N VAL A 35 -2.95 -18.84 15.71
CA VAL A 35 -3.55 -18.38 14.44
C VAL A 35 -4.80 -19.19 14.10
N ARG A 36 -4.76 -20.51 14.32
CA ARG A 36 -5.90 -21.41 14.13
C ARG A 36 -7.06 -21.13 15.09
N SER A 37 -6.78 -20.66 16.31
CA SER A 37 -7.81 -20.36 17.32
C SER A 37 -8.50 -19.02 17.12
N LEU A 38 -8.02 -18.17 16.21
CA LEU A 38 -8.65 -16.88 15.91
C LEU A 38 -10.08 -17.08 15.36
N ASP A 39 -11.02 -16.29 15.85
CA ASP A 39 -12.37 -16.22 15.29
C ASP A 39 -12.35 -15.29 14.07
N LEU A 40 -12.18 -15.88 12.88
CA LEU A 40 -12.10 -15.09 11.66
C LEU A 40 -13.48 -14.63 11.18
N PHE A 41 -14.54 -15.33 11.58
CA PHE A 41 -15.91 -15.05 11.17
C PHE A 41 -16.57 -14.00 12.08
N GLY A 42 -16.48 -14.18 13.41
CA GLY A 42 -17.01 -13.25 14.40
C GLY A 42 -16.17 -11.99 14.58
N GLY A 43 -14.91 -12.02 14.16
CA GLY A 43 -13.97 -10.91 14.29
C GLY A 43 -13.08 -11.02 15.52
N LEU A 44 -12.04 -10.17 15.58
CA LEU A 44 -11.01 -10.23 16.63
C LEU A 44 -11.18 -9.20 17.73
N GLY A 45 -11.98 -8.15 17.48
CA GLY A 45 -12.10 -7.01 18.38
C GLY A 45 -12.95 -7.32 19.60
N HIS A 46 -12.51 -6.86 20.76
CA HIS A 46 -13.25 -6.98 22.00
C HIS A 46 -14.30 -5.88 22.09
N THR A 47 -15.57 -6.27 22.20
CA THR A 47 -16.64 -5.32 22.50
C THR A 47 -16.74 -5.10 24.01
N ALA A 48 -16.76 -3.84 24.45
CA ALA A 48 -16.99 -3.53 25.86
C ALA A 48 -18.46 -3.74 26.30
N GLY A 49 -19.38 -3.99 25.34
CA GLY A 49 -20.82 -4.15 25.57
C GLY A 49 -21.59 -2.82 25.53
N ASP A 50 -22.88 -2.87 25.84
CA ASP A 50 -23.71 -1.65 25.96
C ASP A 50 -23.44 -0.94 27.29
N ASN A 51 -23.14 0.35 27.22
CA ASN A 51 -22.75 1.19 28.36
C ASN A 51 -21.67 0.57 29.29
N PRO A 52 -20.46 0.29 28.76
CA PRO A 52 -19.40 -0.41 29.50
C PRO A 52 -18.92 0.35 30.73
N ALA A 53 -18.40 -0.35 31.74
CA ALA A 53 -17.61 0.29 32.79
C ALA A 53 -16.31 0.88 32.20
N PRO A 54 -15.75 1.97 32.75
CA PRO A 54 -14.49 2.55 32.27
C PRO A 54 -13.34 1.54 32.15
N GLN A 55 -13.20 0.66 33.15
CA GLN A 55 -12.19 -0.41 33.14
C GLN A 55 -12.40 -1.41 31.99
N ALA A 56 -13.65 -1.67 31.59
CA ALA A 56 -13.93 -2.59 30.49
C ALA A 56 -13.48 -2.02 29.13
N ILE A 57 -13.59 -0.69 28.92
CA ILE A 57 -13.07 -0.03 27.71
C ILE A 57 -11.54 -0.12 27.69
N HIS A 58 -10.90 0.16 28.83
CA HIS A 58 -9.45 0.03 29.00
C HIS A 58 -8.96 -1.39 28.67
N ASP A 59 -9.55 -2.40 29.30
CA ASP A 59 -9.12 -3.79 29.15
C ASP A 59 -9.34 -4.30 27.72
N ALA A 60 -10.45 -3.91 27.08
CA ALA A 60 -10.72 -4.23 25.69
C ALA A 60 -9.67 -3.59 24.75
N LEU A 61 -9.34 -2.31 24.94
CA LEU A 61 -8.35 -1.62 24.11
C LEU A 61 -6.96 -2.24 24.26
N LYS A 62 -6.58 -2.59 25.48
CA LYS A 62 -5.33 -3.28 25.78
C LYS A 62 -5.27 -4.65 25.10
N ALA A 63 -6.34 -5.44 25.19
CA ALA A 63 -6.43 -6.75 24.57
C ALA A 63 -6.34 -6.66 23.03
N ASP A 64 -7.06 -5.70 22.43
CA ASP A 64 -7.06 -5.50 20.97
C ASP A 64 -5.70 -5.08 20.43
N TYR A 65 -4.98 -4.18 21.12
CA TYR A 65 -3.59 -3.87 20.75
C TYR A 65 -2.67 -5.08 20.85
N ALA A 66 -2.82 -5.92 21.88
CA ALA A 66 -2.02 -7.14 22.03
C ALA A 66 -2.26 -8.14 20.89
N VAL A 67 -3.51 -8.27 20.42
CA VAL A 67 -3.85 -9.10 19.25
C VAL A 67 -3.23 -8.51 17.99
N ARG A 68 -3.40 -7.21 17.75
CA ARG A 68 -2.87 -6.52 16.55
C ARG A 68 -1.35 -6.63 16.46
N ASP A 69 -0.66 -6.39 17.57
CA ASP A 69 0.81 -6.46 17.65
C ASP A 69 1.36 -7.86 17.32
N ARG A 70 0.60 -8.92 17.61
CA ARG A 70 0.96 -10.30 17.27
C ARG A 70 0.58 -10.66 15.83
N LEU A 71 -0.49 -10.07 15.30
CA LEU A 71 -1.05 -10.42 13.99
C LEU A 71 -0.32 -9.72 12.83
N GLU A 72 -0.02 -8.44 12.95
CA GLU A 72 0.56 -7.65 11.85
C GLU A 72 1.96 -8.10 11.40
N PRO A 73 2.87 -8.55 12.29
CA PRO A 73 4.13 -9.15 11.87
C PRO A 73 3.97 -10.40 11.02
N ILE A 74 2.93 -11.20 11.28
CA ILE A 74 2.61 -12.39 10.48
C ILE A 74 2.17 -11.94 9.09
N ILE A 75 1.19 -11.03 9.00
CA ILE A 75 0.69 -10.49 7.72
C ILE A 75 1.83 -9.88 6.90
N ALA A 76 2.70 -9.09 7.53
CA ALA A 76 3.83 -8.43 6.87
C ALA A 76 4.84 -9.41 6.26
N GLN A 77 4.97 -10.62 6.82
CA GLN A 77 5.88 -11.65 6.32
C GLN A 77 5.27 -12.48 5.18
N CYS A 78 3.94 -12.58 5.12
CA CYS A 78 3.22 -13.44 4.17
C CYS A 78 3.61 -13.19 2.70
N SER A 79 3.67 -11.93 2.26
CA SER A 79 4.01 -11.59 0.87
C SER A 79 5.40 -12.08 0.51
N THR A 80 6.37 -11.91 1.40
CA THR A 80 7.74 -12.40 1.17
C THR A 80 7.75 -13.92 1.11
N ALA A 81 7.19 -14.59 2.13
CA ALA A 81 7.17 -16.05 2.20
C ALA A 81 6.51 -16.68 0.96
N PHE A 82 5.38 -16.14 0.51
CA PHE A 82 4.69 -16.65 -0.68
C PHE A 82 5.45 -16.45 -1.98
N MET A 83 6.11 -15.30 -2.14
CA MET A 83 6.87 -14.98 -3.36
C MET A 83 8.22 -15.71 -3.40
N THR A 84 8.77 -16.10 -2.25
CA THR A 84 10.03 -16.86 -2.14
C THR A 84 9.83 -18.36 -1.91
N ASP A 85 8.59 -18.84 -1.88
CA ASP A 85 8.24 -20.26 -1.86
C ASP A 85 8.43 -20.87 -3.26
N PHE A 86 9.68 -21.14 -3.61
CA PHE A 86 10.06 -21.68 -4.92
C PHE A 86 9.62 -23.13 -5.11
N ASP A 87 9.50 -23.89 -4.02
CA ASP A 87 9.00 -25.26 -4.00
C ASP A 87 7.46 -25.33 -4.16
N ARG A 88 6.79 -24.19 -4.16
CA ARG A 88 5.33 -24.05 -4.35
C ARG A 88 4.52 -24.85 -3.33
N ILE A 89 5.02 -24.91 -2.09
CA ILE A 89 4.32 -25.56 -0.97
C ILE A 89 3.04 -24.78 -0.62
N ILE A 90 3.09 -23.45 -0.67
CA ILE A 90 1.94 -22.58 -0.42
C ILE A 90 1.14 -22.47 -1.73
N ALA A 91 0.02 -23.17 -1.79
CA ALA A 91 -0.88 -23.18 -2.94
C ALA A 91 -1.74 -21.92 -3.07
N SER A 92 -2.11 -21.28 -1.94
CA SER A 92 -3.01 -20.12 -1.93
C SER A 92 -2.60 -19.03 -0.95
N TYR A 93 -2.88 -17.78 -1.35
CA TYR A 93 -2.73 -16.55 -0.57
C TYR A 93 -3.99 -16.17 0.22
N ARG A 94 -4.96 -17.08 0.32
CA ARG A 94 -6.24 -16.85 0.99
C ARG A 94 -6.10 -16.61 2.50
N LEU A 95 -5.24 -17.34 3.22
CA LEU A 95 -5.00 -17.08 4.65
C LEU A 95 -4.51 -15.65 4.95
N PRO A 96 -3.44 -15.13 4.31
CA PRO A 96 -3.03 -13.74 4.48
C PRO A 96 -4.15 -12.72 4.24
N ARG A 97 -4.99 -12.94 3.22
CA ARG A 97 -6.17 -12.10 2.96
C ARG A 97 -7.18 -12.16 4.10
N ALA A 98 -7.48 -13.35 4.62
CA ALA A 98 -8.40 -13.50 5.75
C ALA A 98 -7.87 -12.81 7.01
N LEU A 99 -6.57 -12.94 7.30
CA LEU A 99 -5.93 -12.25 8.42
C LEU A 99 -5.97 -10.72 8.25
N ALA A 100 -5.71 -10.19 7.05
CA ALA A 100 -5.84 -8.76 6.78
C ALA A 100 -7.29 -8.27 6.90
N TYR A 101 -8.26 -9.03 6.38
CA TYR A 101 -9.68 -8.74 6.47
C TYR A 101 -10.14 -8.53 7.92
N VAL A 102 -9.74 -9.43 8.83
CA VAL A 102 -10.10 -9.32 10.25
C VAL A 102 -9.28 -8.27 10.98
N ASN A 103 -8.04 -8.01 10.55
CA ASN A 103 -7.20 -6.96 11.13
C ASN A 103 -7.76 -5.55 10.83
N ARG A 104 -8.32 -5.31 9.64
CA ARG A 104 -9.00 -4.04 9.33
C ARG A 104 -10.16 -3.78 10.30
N ARG A 105 -10.99 -4.79 10.55
CA ARG A 105 -12.11 -4.73 11.50
C ARG A 105 -11.64 -4.58 12.95
N LEU A 106 -10.55 -5.25 13.34
CA LEU A 106 -9.90 -5.03 14.64
C LEU A 106 -9.45 -3.56 14.81
N ASN A 107 -8.90 -2.94 13.76
CA ASN A 107 -8.51 -1.53 13.82
C ASN A 107 -9.74 -0.60 13.94
N ASP A 108 -10.88 -0.93 13.34
CA ASP A 108 -12.13 -0.20 13.59
C ASP A 108 -12.60 -0.33 15.04
N THR A 109 -12.48 -1.52 15.65
CA THR A 109 -12.76 -1.72 17.08
C THR A 109 -11.83 -0.88 17.95
N ILE A 110 -10.52 -0.91 17.70
CA ILE A 110 -9.53 -0.10 18.40
C ILE A 110 -9.89 1.39 18.32
N ASN A 111 -10.18 1.90 17.11
CA ASN A 111 -10.52 3.31 16.94
C ASN A 111 -11.85 3.67 17.64
N THR A 112 -12.82 2.74 17.67
CA THR A 112 -14.09 2.93 18.40
C THR A 112 -13.87 2.98 19.91
N LEU A 113 -12.99 2.15 20.45
CA LEU A 113 -12.64 2.14 21.88
C LEU A 113 -11.85 3.39 22.28
N LEU A 114 -10.94 3.85 21.42
CA LEU A 114 -10.22 5.12 21.61
C LEU A 114 -11.20 6.29 21.73
N ASP A 115 -12.11 6.42 20.75
CA ASP A 115 -13.13 7.47 20.72
C ASP A 115 -14.13 7.38 21.88
N ALA A 116 -14.55 6.16 22.25
CA ALA A 116 -15.40 5.94 23.42
C ALA A 116 -14.74 6.39 24.73
N GLY A 117 -13.42 6.16 24.88
CA GLY A 117 -12.68 6.63 26.04
C GLY A 117 -12.50 8.16 26.07
N GLU A 118 -12.31 8.81 24.91
CA GLU A 118 -12.27 10.27 24.84
C GLU A 118 -13.61 10.92 25.20
N ARG A 119 -14.72 10.39 24.65
CA ARG A 119 -16.09 10.85 24.95
C ARG A 119 -16.46 10.70 26.43
N ARG A 120 -15.86 9.72 27.11
CA ARG A 120 -16.05 9.47 28.55
C ARG A 120 -14.97 10.11 29.43
N HIS A 121 -14.09 10.92 28.84
CA HIS A 121 -13.04 11.63 29.56
C HIS A 121 -12.07 10.71 30.33
N LEU A 122 -11.84 9.49 29.83
CA LEU A 122 -10.87 8.55 30.40
C LEU A 122 -9.44 8.92 30.00
N TRP A 123 -9.30 9.46 28.79
CA TRP A 123 -8.03 9.92 28.21
C TRP A 123 -8.29 10.96 27.13
N LYS A 124 -7.21 11.59 26.68
CA LYS A 124 -7.13 12.30 25.40
C LYS A 124 -6.21 11.53 24.46
N VAL A 125 -6.59 11.42 23.19
CA VAL A 125 -5.82 10.73 22.16
C VAL A 125 -5.06 11.76 21.33
N SER A 126 -3.73 11.66 21.26
CA SER A 126 -2.94 12.34 20.25
C SER A 126 -2.37 11.33 19.25
N ARG A 127 -2.45 11.65 17.96
CA ARG A 127 -1.76 10.88 16.91
C ARG A 127 -0.41 11.51 16.65
N GLU A 128 0.64 10.85 17.11
CA GLU A 128 2.00 11.41 17.09
C GLU A 128 2.89 10.66 16.11
N ARG A 129 3.73 11.40 15.39
CA ARG A 129 4.75 10.82 14.51
C ARG A 129 5.97 10.45 15.36
N LEU A 130 6.16 9.15 15.57
CA LEU A 130 7.28 8.61 16.34
C LEU A 130 8.27 7.94 15.38
N GLY A 131 9.19 8.74 14.84
CA GLY A 131 10.14 8.29 13.81
C GLY A 131 9.45 8.02 12.47
N ARG A 132 9.44 6.75 12.04
CA ARG A 132 8.90 6.32 10.73
C ARG A 132 7.41 6.00 10.73
N GLY A 133 6.77 5.91 11.89
CA GLY A 133 5.36 5.56 12.01
C GLY A 133 4.55 6.59 12.79
N MET A 134 3.24 6.50 12.65
CA MET A 134 2.28 7.17 13.53
C MET A 134 1.84 6.19 14.62
N ALA A 135 1.57 6.71 15.81
CA ALA A 135 0.98 5.94 16.91
C ALA A 135 -0.07 6.78 17.65
N ALA A 136 -1.12 6.14 18.13
CA ALA A 136 -2.04 6.76 19.09
C ALA A 136 -1.39 6.78 20.49
N VAL A 137 -1.30 7.97 21.09
CA VAL A 137 -0.75 8.20 22.43
C VAL A 137 -1.89 8.63 23.34
N LEU A 138 -2.09 7.89 24.43
CA LEU A 138 -3.08 8.22 25.46
C LEU A 138 -2.46 9.16 26.49
N LYS A 139 -3.13 10.27 26.76
CA LYS A 139 -2.77 11.23 27.80
C LYS A 139 -3.87 11.28 28.87
N PRO A 140 -3.52 11.44 30.15
CA PRO A 140 -4.50 11.64 31.20
C PRO A 140 -5.44 12.79 30.84
N TYR A 141 -6.74 12.59 31.07
CA TYR A 141 -7.70 13.66 30.87
C TYR A 141 -7.49 14.77 31.91
N SER A 142 -7.44 16.03 31.46
CA SER A 142 -7.40 17.19 32.34
C SER A 142 -8.51 18.17 31.96
N SER A 143 -9.36 18.51 32.94
CA SER A 143 -10.42 19.51 32.78
C SER A 143 -9.88 20.91 32.49
N ALA A 144 -8.61 21.19 32.81
CA ALA A 144 -7.95 22.48 32.54
C ALA A 144 -7.61 22.69 31.05
N THR A 145 -7.63 21.64 30.23
CA THR A 145 -7.36 21.67 28.78
C THR A 145 -8.60 21.41 27.93
N ALA A 146 -9.80 21.43 28.54
CA ALA A 146 -11.04 21.27 27.80
C ALA A 146 -11.27 22.50 26.89
N ASP A 147 -11.48 22.26 25.59
CA ASP A 147 -11.82 23.32 24.64
C ASP A 147 -13.22 23.86 24.97
N PRO A 148 -13.36 25.15 25.35
CA PRO A 148 -14.65 25.73 25.72
C PRO A 148 -15.63 25.80 24.54
N ASN A 149 -15.18 25.61 23.29
CA ASN A 149 -16.01 25.58 22.08
C ASN A 149 -16.35 24.16 21.59
N GLN A 150 -15.84 23.12 22.26
CA GLN A 150 -16.27 21.75 22.00
C GLN A 150 -17.63 21.54 22.67
N GLY A 151 -18.66 22.00 21.94
CA GLY A 151 -20.03 22.15 22.43
C GLY A 151 -20.50 20.96 23.24
N THR A 152 -21.16 21.28 24.35
CA THR A 152 -22.11 20.45 25.09
C THR A 152 -23.21 19.95 24.15
N LEU A 153 -22.92 19.00 23.28
CA LEU A 153 -23.93 18.36 22.42
C LEU A 153 -24.52 17.09 23.05
N ASP A 154 -23.97 16.59 24.15
CA ASP A 154 -24.48 15.38 24.82
C ASP A 154 -24.84 15.58 26.31
N ALA A 155 -25.04 16.82 26.75
CA ALA A 155 -25.48 17.08 28.13
C ALA A 155 -26.94 16.65 28.41
N GLU A 156 -27.69 16.19 27.41
CA GLU A 156 -29.05 15.64 27.58
C GLU A 156 -29.11 14.10 27.64
N ALA A 157 -27.97 13.41 27.76
CA ALA A 157 -27.99 12.03 28.21
C ALA A 157 -28.32 11.99 29.71
N GLU A 158 -29.61 11.82 30.04
CA GLU A 158 -30.09 11.56 31.39
C GLU A 158 -29.23 10.48 32.07
N GLY A 159 -28.37 10.90 33.00
CA GLY A 159 -27.43 10.04 33.72
C GLY A 159 -26.06 10.66 34.00
N ALA A 160 -25.68 11.75 33.32
CA ALA A 160 -24.35 12.38 33.49
C ALA A 160 -24.19 13.24 34.76
N ASN A 161 -25.18 13.31 35.66
CA ASN A 161 -25.10 14.05 36.93
C ASN A 161 -24.41 13.25 38.07
N GLY A 162 -23.32 12.53 37.76
CA GLY A 162 -22.61 11.72 38.75
C GLY A 162 -21.12 11.49 38.52
N PHE A 163 -20.53 12.01 37.44
CA PHE A 163 -19.14 11.69 37.09
C PHE A 163 -18.24 12.94 37.02
N ALA A 164 -18.31 13.76 38.06
CA ALA A 164 -17.38 14.87 38.30
C ALA A 164 -16.12 14.39 39.04
N GLY A 165 -15.59 13.22 38.68
CA GLY A 165 -14.36 12.65 39.24
C GLY A 165 -13.51 12.05 38.13
N THR A 166 -12.23 12.42 38.07
CA THR A 166 -11.24 11.73 37.24
C THR A 166 -11.21 10.27 37.67
N VAL A 167 -11.53 9.34 36.76
CA VAL A 167 -11.27 7.92 37.01
C VAL A 167 -9.77 7.73 36.84
N ASP A 168 -9.11 7.33 37.91
CA ASP A 168 -7.71 6.90 37.84
C ASP A 168 -7.66 5.55 37.11
N ILE A 169 -7.49 5.62 35.78
CA ILE A 169 -7.21 4.47 34.92
C ILE A 169 -5.73 4.51 34.58
N ALA A 170 -5.05 3.38 34.75
CA ALA A 170 -3.66 3.22 34.29
C ALA A 170 -3.63 3.37 32.76
N LEU A 171 -2.75 4.24 32.24
CA LEU A 171 -2.60 4.43 30.79
C LEU A 171 -1.25 3.90 30.29
N ASP A 172 -0.32 3.62 31.19
CA ASP A 172 1.05 3.22 30.88
C ASP A 172 1.12 1.82 30.28
N ASP A 173 0.16 0.94 30.61
CA ASP A 173 0.07 -0.42 30.11
C ASP A 173 -0.75 -0.57 28.80
N ILE A 174 -1.30 0.53 28.27
CA ILE A 174 -1.88 0.63 26.92
C ILE A 174 -0.92 1.38 26.01
N GLN A 175 -0.34 0.67 25.04
CA GLN A 175 0.63 1.25 24.11
C GLN A 175 0.32 0.84 22.66
N ASP A 176 0.11 1.83 21.80
CA ASP A 176 0.18 1.60 20.35
C ASP A 176 1.64 1.45 19.92
N ARG A 177 2.09 0.20 19.74
CA ARG A 177 3.49 -0.11 19.38
C ARG A 177 3.78 -0.01 17.88
N SER A 178 2.83 0.44 17.05
CA SER A 178 2.98 0.49 15.58
C SER A 178 4.27 1.19 15.15
N ALA A 179 4.51 2.40 15.67
CA ALA A 179 5.66 3.19 15.28
C ALA A 179 6.98 2.56 15.77
N ALA A 180 7.00 2.03 16.99
CA ALA A 180 8.17 1.33 17.56
C ALA A 180 8.53 0.09 16.73
N ILE A 181 7.54 -0.72 16.34
CA ILE A 181 7.72 -1.91 15.49
C ILE A 181 8.29 -1.51 14.11
N LEU A 182 7.73 -0.47 13.48
CA LEU A 182 8.21 0.03 12.18
C LEU A 182 9.66 0.56 12.25
N ASN A 183 10.00 1.28 13.32
CA ASN A 183 11.36 1.76 13.56
C ASN A 183 12.33 0.59 13.75
N ALA A 184 11.99 -0.37 14.61
CA ALA A 184 12.81 -1.57 14.84
C ALA A 184 13.03 -2.38 13.55
N ARG A 185 12.00 -2.55 12.73
CA ARG A 185 12.12 -3.18 11.40
C ARG A 185 13.08 -2.42 10.49
N ALA A 186 13.00 -1.09 10.48
CA ALA A 186 13.89 -0.26 9.66
C ALA A 186 15.35 -0.36 10.11
N GLU A 187 15.60 -0.37 11.42
CA GLU A 187 16.93 -0.56 12.01
C GLU A 187 17.49 -1.94 11.68
N ARG A 188 16.71 -3.01 11.82
CA ARG A 188 17.14 -4.36 11.42
C ARG A 188 17.48 -4.45 9.93
N ARG A 189 16.66 -3.84 9.06
CA ARG A 189 16.96 -3.77 7.61
C ARG A 189 18.26 -3.00 7.35
N ARG A 190 18.51 -1.91 8.08
CA ARG A 190 19.74 -1.14 7.98
C ARG A 190 20.95 -1.99 8.41
N ALA A 191 20.89 -2.61 9.58
CA ALA A 191 21.95 -3.47 10.09
C ALA A 191 22.26 -4.65 9.15
N LYS A 192 21.23 -5.30 8.59
CA LYS A 192 21.41 -6.38 7.60
C LYS A 192 22.13 -5.90 6.33
N ARG A 193 21.83 -4.69 5.86
CA ARG A 193 22.52 -4.08 4.70
C ARG A 193 23.98 -3.76 5.02
N GLU A 194 24.25 -3.21 6.20
CA GLU A 194 25.61 -2.90 6.66
C GLU A 194 26.45 -4.18 6.79
N GLN A 195 25.89 -5.24 7.40
CA GLN A 195 26.55 -6.54 7.48
C GLN A 195 26.81 -7.16 6.11
N SER A 196 25.83 -7.11 5.19
CA SER A 196 25.99 -7.61 3.82
C SER A 196 27.07 -6.83 3.06
N HIS A 197 27.15 -5.52 3.31
CA HIS A 197 28.18 -4.67 2.72
C HIS A 197 29.57 -5.01 3.25
N ALA A 198 29.73 -5.15 4.57
CA ALA A 198 30.97 -5.55 5.21
C ALA A 198 31.44 -6.93 4.68
N GLY A 199 30.55 -7.93 4.65
CA GLY A 199 30.88 -9.25 4.10
C GLY A 199 31.30 -9.20 2.62
N ARG A 200 30.71 -8.33 1.81
CA ARG A 200 31.13 -8.14 0.41
C ARG A 200 32.52 -7.49 0.30
N VAL A 201 32.83 -6.54 1.16
CA VAL A 201 34.16 -5.90 1.23
C VAL A 201 35.21 -6.91 1.69
N ASP A 202 34.89 -7.74 2.67
CA ASP A 202 35.79 -8.79 3.17
C ASP A 202 36.05 -9.86 2.11
N MET A 203 35.02 -10.30 1.37
CA MET A 203 35.19 -11.23 0.24
C MET A 203 36.03 -10.62 -0.89
N ALA A 204 35.84 -9.33 -1.20
CA ALA A 204 36.66 -8.64 -2.21
C ALA A 204 38.13 -8.57 -1.76
N ARG A 205 38.38 -8.31 -0.47
CA ARG A 205 39.72 -8.28 0.13
C ARG A 205 40.36 -9.68 0.16
N ALA A 206 39.59 -10.72 0.47
CA ALA A 206 40.02 -12.10 0.47
C ALA A 206 40.41 -12.59 -0.94
N ASN A 207 39.60 -12.25 -1.96
CA ASN A 207 39.90 -12.56 -3.36
C ASN A 207 41.17 -11.83 -3.87
N LEU A 208 41.42 -10.60 -3.41
CA LEU A 208 42.65 -9.87 -3.69
C LEU A 208 43.87 -10.48 -2.97
N SER A 209 43.71 -11.01 -1.76
CA SER A 209 44.77 -11.71 -1.03
C SER A 209 45.04 -13.14 -1.54
N GLY A 210 44.08 -13.78 -2.21
CA GLY A 210 44.27 -15.08 -2.86
C GLY A 210 45.10 -15.01 -4.15
N ALA A 211 45.21 -13.82 -4.75
CA ALA A 211 45.99 -13.57 -5.97
C ALA A 211 47.50 -13.36 -5.73
N THR A 212 47.98 -13.46 -4.48
CA THR A 212 49.40 -13.26 -4.11
C THR A 212 50.13 -14.55 -3.70
N ALA A 213 49.53 -15.73 -3.90
CA ALA A 213 50.22 -17.01 -3.72
C ALA A 213 51.18 -17.28 -4.90
N PRO A 214 52.47 -17.59 -4.66
CA PRO A 214 53.43 -17.81 -5.73
C PRO A 214 53.27 -19.22 -6.31
N GLY A 215 52.62 -19.33 -7.47
CA GLY A 215 52.62 -20.55 -8.30
C GLY A 215 51.22 -21.04 -8.67
N GLY A 216 50.65 -20.52 -9.75
CA GLY A 216 49.42 -21.03 -10.34
C GLY A 216 49.00 -20.23 -11.57
N SER A 217 48.99 -20.90 -12.73
CA SER A 217 48.81 -20.36 -14.08
C SER A 217 47.63 -19.40 -14.28
N VAL A 218 47.91 -18.30 -14.99
CA VAL A 218 46.96 -17.39 -15.64
C VAL A 218 46.04 -18.17 -16.58
N THR A 219 44.71 -17.94 -16.48
CA THR A 219 43.87 -17.54 -17.62
C THR A 219 42.52 -16.98 -17.17
N LEU A 220 42.11 -15.90 -17.86
CA LEU A 220 40.76 -15.35 -18.02
C LEU A 220 40.18 -14.57 -16.83
N PHE A 221 40.44 -13.26 -16.80
CA PHE A 221 39.47 -12.25 -17.26
C PHE A 221 40.26 -11.00 -17.69
N SER A 222 40.14 -10.62 -18.97
CA SER A 222 40.78 -9.44 -19.53
C SER A 222 40.31 -8.19 -18.80
N ASN A 223 41.26 -7.53 -18.13
CA ASN A 223 41.07 -6.21 -17.56
C ASN A 223 41.35 -5.18 -18.66
N ASP A 224 40.36 -4.37 -18.95
CA ASP A 224 40.47 -3.24 -19.87
C ASP A 224 41.35 -2.18 -19.22
N SER A 225 42.47 -1.89 -19.87
CA SER A 225 43.51 -0.99 -19.41
C SER A 225 43.16 0.46 -19.73
N SER A 226 43.03 1.27 -18.68
CA SER A 226 43.45 2.67 -18.59
C SER A 226 43.45 3.49 -19.89
N SER A 227 42.37 4.24 -20.12
CA SER A 227 42.43 5.51 -20.84
C SER A 227 41.70 6.59 -20.04
N SER A 228 42.44 7.65 -19.70
CA SER A 228 41.95 8.89 -19.13
C SER A 228 40.83 9.50 -19.99
N GLY A 229 39.60 9.37 -19.53
CA GLY A 229 38.43 10.05 -20.05
C GLY A 229 37.35 10.02 -18.99
N ALA A 230 36.71 11.16 -18.73
CA ALA A 230 35.61 11.30 -17.80
C ALA A 230 34.39 10.49 -18.29
N ALA A 231 34.41 9.18 -18.10
CA ALA A 231 33.24 8.33 -18.32
C ALA A 231 32.29 8.57 -17.15
N ALA A 232 31.16 9.20 -17.44
CA ALA A 232 30.05 9.37 -16.52
C ALA A 232 29.78 8.05 -15.79
N HIS A 233 29.82 8.10 -14.45
CA HIS A 233 29.43 7.00 -13.59
C HIS A 233 28.06 6.51 -14.05
N LYS A 234 27.95 5.29 -14.61
CA LYS A 234 26.63 4.66 -14.81
C LYS A 234 25.95 4.64 -13.44
N PRO A 235 24.78 5.30 -13.26
CA PRO A 235 24.05 5.16 -12.01
C PRO A 235 23.74 3.68 -11.80
N LYS A 236 23.89 3.21 -10.55
CA LYS A 236 23.58 1.83 -10.18
C LYS A 236 22.13 1.54 -10.58
N SER A 237 21.87 0.36 -11.15
CA SER A 237 20.52 -0.09 -11.47
C SER A 237 19.63 0.03 -10.23
N ASP A 238 18.57 0.84 -10.30
CA ASP A 238 17.54 0.88 -9.27
C ASP A 238 16.68 -0.38 -9.43
N TRP A 239 16.28 -1.01 -8.33
CA TRP A 239 15.34 -2.14 -8.41
C TRP A 239 14.00 -1.71 -9.02
N ARG A 240 13.67 -0.41 -8.96
CA ARG A 240 12.52 0.19 -9.63
C ARG A 240 12.61 0.18 -11.15
N ASP A 241 13.81 0.04 -11.73
CA ASP A 241 14.00 -0.10 -13.18
C ASP A 241 13.27 -1.35 -13.72
N ALA A 242 12.89 -2.28 -12.85
CA ALA A 242 12.05 -3.42 -13.20
C ALA A 242 10.65 -3.02 -13.69
N TYR A 243 10.13 -1.85 -13.29
CA TYR A 243 8.78 -1.38 -13.62
C TYR A 243 8.72 -0.49 -14.87
N LEU A 244 9.86 -0.09 -15.42
CA LEU A 244 9.88 0.79 -16.58
C LEU A 244 9.26 0.10 -17.81
N PRO A 245 8.54 0.86 -18.65
CA PRO A 245 8.02 0.33 -19.91
C PRO A 245 9.17 -0.01 -20.88
N GLY A 246 8.86 -0.92 -21.80
CA GLY A 246 9.76 -1.30 -22.88
C GLY A 246 9.36 -0.66 -24.22
N ARG A 247 10.16 -0.93 -25.26
CA ARG A 247 10.00 -0.36 -26.61
C ARG A 247 8.66 -0.68 -27.28
N ASP A 248 8.06 -1.81 -26.90
CA ASP A 248 6.87 -2.37 -27.54
C ASP A 248 5.63 -2.18 -26.66
N VAL A 249 5.68 -1.29 -25.65
CA VAL A 249 4.49 -0.93 -24.86
C VAL A 249 3.47 -0.22 -25.76
N ASP A 250 2.21 -0.66 -25.70
CA ASP A 250 1.13 -0.03 -26.45
C ASP A 250 -0.17 -0.08 -25.66
N MET A 251 -0.89 -1.20 -25.70
CA MET A 251 -2.15 -1.36 -24.96
C MET A 251 -1.87 -1.50 -23.46
N VAL A 252 -2.33 -0.55 -22.66
CA VAL A 252 -2.22 -0.57 -21.19
C VAL A 252 -3.54 -0.21 -20.52
N MET A 253 -3.73 -0.68 -19.29
CA MET A 253 -4.82 -0.24 -18.42
C MET A 253 -4.23 0.63 -17.32
N GLY A 254 -4.63 1.89 -17.22
CA GLY A 254 -4.31 2.68 -16.05
C GLY A 254 -5.23 2.31 -14.89
N ILE A 255 -4.71 2.39 -13.67
CA ILE A 255 -5.49 2.20 -12.46
C ILE A 255 -4.94 3.06 -11.33
N ASP A 256 -5.85 3.61 -10.54
CA ASP A 256 -5.58 4.34 -9.31
C ASP A 256 -6.69 4.04 -8.29
N ILE A 257 -6.33 4.07 -7.00
CA ILE A 257 -7.22 3.73 -5.89
C ILE A 257 -7.16 4.79 -4.79
N GLU A 258 -8.34 5.18 -4.31
CA GLU A 258 -8.45 5.97 -3.08
C GLU A 258 -8.80 5.09 -1.90
N THR A 259 -8.23 5.43 -0.75
CA THR A 259 -8.24 4.58 0.43
C THR A 259 -8.42 5.40 1.70
N THR A 260 -8.86 4.76 2.79
CA THR A 260 -9.04 5.46 4.09
C THR A 260 -7.72 5.75 4.81
N GLY A 261 -6.59 5.26 4.29
CA GLY A 261 -5.28 5.36 4.88
C GLY A 261 -4.26 4.60 4.03
N THR A 262 -3.06 4.36 4.55
CA THR A 262 -1.94 3.87 3.71
C THR A 262 -1.58 2.41 3.94
N ASP A 263 -2.19 1.75 4.93
CA ASP A 263 -1.86 0.36 5.26
C ASP A 263 -2.96 -0.60 4.76
N PRO A 264 -2.68 -1.44 3.75
CA PRO A 264 -3.68 -2.34 3.19
C PRO A 264 -4.19 -3.40 4.19
N ALA A 265 -3.53 -3.61 5.32
CA ALA A 265 -3.98 -4.48 6.40
C ALA A 265 -4.81 -3.77 7.48
N ARG A 266 -4.93 -2.43 7.43
CA ARG A 266 -5.69 -1.63 8.41
C ARG A 266 -6.82 -0.81 7.78
N ASP A 267 -6.64 -0.38 6.53
CA ASP A 267 -7.49 0.60 5.86
C ASP A 267 -8.33 -0.03 4.73
N TYR A 268 -9.29 0.74 4.19
CA TYR A 268 -10.23 0.28 3.15
C TYR A 268 -9.99 0.98 1.81
N ILE A 269 -10.24 0.27 0.71
CA ILE A 269 -10.38 0.85 -0.64
C ILE A 269 -11.79 1.44 -0.74
N ILE A 270 -11.89 2.72 -1.13
CA ILE A 270 -13.15 3.47 -1.21
C ILE A 270 -13.48 3.99 -2.61
N ASP A 271 -12.47 4.09 -3.48
CA ASP A 271 -12.63 4.49 -4.88
C ASP A 271 -11.61 3.71 -5.72
N VAL A 272 -12.01 3.24 -6.89
CA VAL A 272 -11.10 2.64 -7.87
C VAL A 272 -11.49 3.17 -9.23
N GLY A 273 -10.55 3.86 -9.89
CA GLY A 273 -10.71 4.22 -11.29
C GLY A 273 -9.79 3.39 -12.17
N PHE A 274 -10.28 3.06 -13.36
CA PHE A 274 -9.46 2.47 -14.40
C PHE A 274 -9.96 2.90 -15.78
N GLU A 275 -9.02 3.00 -16.70
CA GLU A 275 -9.30 3.20 -18.12
C GLU A 275 -8.20 2.53 -18.96
N PHE A 276 -8.47 2.36 -20.23
CA PHE A 276 -7.52 1.81 -21.19
C PHE A 276 -6.99 2.89 -22.10
N MET A 277 -5.73 2.76 -22.51
CA MET A 277 -5.14 3.67 -23.49
C MET A 277 -4.08 2.93 -24.30
N ASN A 278 -4.03 3.22 -25.60
CA ASN A 278 -2.96 2.78 -26.47
C ASN A 278 -1.86 3.84 -26.43
N MET A 279 -0.64 3.46 -26.04
CA MET A 279 0.49 4.38 -25.90
C MET A 279 1.04 4.82 -27.27
N VAL A 280 0.88 4.00 -28.31
CA VAL A 280 1.43 4.24 -29.65
C VAL A 280 0.34 4.16 -30.72
N SER A 281 -0.45 3.09 -30.73
CA SER A 281 -1.52 2.93 -31.73
C SER A 281 -2.70 3.86 -31.44
N PRO A 282 -3.55 4.17 -32.43
CA PRO A 282 -4.76 4.95 -32.21
C PRO A 282 -5.74 4.23 -31.27
N ARG A 283 -6.60 5.01 -30.61
CA ARG A 283 -7.76 4.49 -29.88
C ARG A 283 -8.63 3.58 -30.78
N PRO A 284 -9.15 2.45 -30.27
CA PRO A 284 -10.11 1.62 -31.01
C PRO A 284 -11.38 2.38 -31.39
N THR A 285 -11.84 2.23 -32.63
CA THR A 285 -12.97 2.99 -33.19
C THR A 285 -14.35 2.48 -32.77
N ASP A 286 -14.42 1.25 -32.27
CA ASP A 286 -15.64 0.54 -31.88
C ASP A 286 -15.99 0.69 -30.39
N VAL A 287 -15.14 1.36 -29.60
CA VAL A 287 -15.36 1.55 -28.17
C VAL A 287 -16.05 2.90 -27.89
N PRO A 288 -17.28 2.90 -27.36
CA PRO A 288 -18.01 4.14 -27.10
C PRO A 288 -17.31 5.00 -26.05
N ASN A 289 -17.47 6.31 -26.17
CA ASN A 289 -17.06 7.26 -25.14
C ASN A 289 -18.26 7.55 -24.25
N SER A 290 -18.43 6.79 -23.17
CA SER A 290 -19.64 6.81 -22.35
C SER A 290 -19.48 7.31 -20.93
N TYR A 291 -18.24 7.48 -20.45
CA TYR A 291 -17.97 7.93 -19.09
C TYR A 291 -17.63 9.42 -19.09
N ALA A 292 -18.20 10.16 -18.15
CA ALA A 292 -17.87 11.56 -17.92
C ALA A 292 -17.04 11.67 -16.63
N TYR A 293 -15.86 12.27 -16.74
CA TYR A 293 -15.06 12.67 -15.57
C TYR A 293 -15.85 13.66 -14.71
N GLU A 294 -15.49 13.77 -13.44
CA GLU A 294 -16.14 14.67 -12.49
C GLU A 294 -16.06 16.13 -12.92
N GLN A 295 -14.97 16.50 -13.61
CA GLN A 295 -14.72 17.85 -14.09
C GLN A 295 -14.67 17.90 -15.62
N GLY A 296 -15.31 18.92 -16.22
CA GLY A 296 -15.43 19.05 -17.67
C GLY A 296 -14.14 19.47 -18.40
N TYR A 297 -13.06 19.77 -17.67
CA TYR A 297 -11.76 20.10 -18.27
C TYR A 297 -10.88 18.87 -18.56
N TYR A 298 -11.30 17.67 -18.13
CA TYR A 298 -10.66 16.43 -18.55
C TYR A 298 -11.18 16.05 -19.95
N ASP A 299 -10.26 15.94 -20.91
CA ASP A 299 -10.56 15.46 -22.26
C ASP A 299 -10.18 13.98 -22.36
N ALA A 300 -11.19 13.13 -22.63
CA ALA A 300 -10.97 11.70 -22.78
C ALA A 300 -9.91 11.38 -23.85
N GLY A 301 -9.82 12.16 -24.93
CA GLY A 301 -8.85 11.94 -25.99
C GLY A 301 -8.75 10.47 -26.43
N ASP A 302 -7.58 9.87 -26.24
CA ASP A 302 -7.29 8.48 -26.59
C ASP A 302 -7.70 7.44 -25.53
N ALA A 303 -8.15 7.86 -24.35
CA ALA A 303 -8.59 6.95 -23.29
C ALA A 303 -9.94 6.32 -23.62
N TYR A 304 -10.14 5.04 -23.27
CA TYR A 304 -11.39 4.32 -23.52
C TYR A 304 -11.70 3.30 -22.42
N GLY A 305 -12.95 2.86 -22.33
CA GLY A 305 -13.36 1.85 -21.35
C GLY A 305 -13.27 2.31 -19.89
N GLN A 306 -13.38 3.62 -19.68
CA GLN A 306 -13.37 4.27 -18.37
C GLN A 306 -14.42 3.66 -17.43
N SER A 307 -14.02 3.47 -16.18
CA SER A 307 -14.91 3.07 -15.11
C SER A 307 -14.36 3.58 -13.78
N ARG A 308 -15.27 4.05 -12.93
CA ARG A 308 -15.00 4.35 -11.53
C ARG A 308 -15.94 3.50 -10.70
N LEU A 309 -15.40 2.83 -9.69
CA LEU A 309 -16.15 2.02 -8.75
C LEU A 309 -16.00 2.63 -7.37
N ASP A 310 -17.12 2.97 -6.75
CA ASP A 310 -17.16 3.46 -5.38
C ASP A 310 -17.46 2.32 -4.41
N PHE A 311 -16.73 2.31 -3.29
CA PHE A 311 -16.82 1.26 -2.28
C PHE A 311 -17.11 1.83 -0.90
N GLY A 312 -17.72 0.98 -0.07
CA GLY A 312 -18.10 1.31 1.29
C GLY A 312 -17.05 0.98 2.33
N VAL A 313 -17.31 1.43 3.55
CA VAL A 313 -16.56 1.08 4.77
C VAL A 313 -17.51 0.47 5.82
N PRO A 314 -17.01 -0.25 6.84
CA PRO A 314 -17.85 -0.73 7.93
C PRO A 314 -18.58 0.41 8.66
N PRO A 315 -19.75 0.14 9.29
CA PRO A 315 -20.47 1.15 10.05
C PRO A 315 -19.66 1.83 11.16
N ALA A 316 -18.77 1.08 11.84
CA ALA A 316 -17.90 1.64 12.87
C ALA A 316 -16.88 2.64 12.30
N ASN A 317 -16.31 2.32 11.13
CA ASN A 317 -15.40 3.22 10.41
C ASN A 317 -16.13 4.49 9.93
N ALA A 318 -17.30 4.32 9.31
CA ALA A 318 -18.12 5.44 8.86
C ALA A 318 -18.52 6.38 10.01
N ALA A 319 -18.85 5.85 11.19
CA ALA A 319 -19.25 6.66 12.34
C ALA A 319 -18.13 7.60 12.84
N LEU A 320 -16.87 7.17 12.75
CA LEU A 320 -15.72 7.98 13.14
C LEU A 320 -15.39 9.05 12.07
N GLY A 321 -15.63 8.73 10.80
CA GLY A 321 -15.27 9.60 9.68
C GLY A 321 -13.76 9.71 9.47
N ASN A 322 -13.36 10.42 8.42
CA ASN A 322 -11.95 10.69 8.14
C ASN A 322 -11.78 12.05 7.47
N GLU A 323 -11.52 13.08 8.26
CA GLU A 323 -11.44 14.46 7.79
C GLU A 323 -10.26 14.72 6.86
N LEU A 324 -9.15 13.99 7.03
CA LEU A 324 -7.99 14.10 6.14
C LEU A 324 -8.35 13.59 4.75
N ILE A 325 -8.92 12.40 4.67
CA ILE A 325 -9.32 11.79 3.38
C ILE A 325 -10.45 12.58 2.73
N ARG A 326 -11.41 13.10 3.51
CA ARG A 326 -12.47 13.97 2.99
C ARG A 326 -11.90 15.25 2.36
N LYS A 327 -10.91 15.88 2.98
CA LYS A 327 -10.24 17.07 2.43
C LYS A 327 -9.41 16.77 1.19
N LEU A 328 -8.78 15.60 1.16
CA LEU A 328 -7.91 15.17 0.07
C LEU A 328 -8.71 14.78 -1.18
N THR A 329 -9.68 13.87 -1.01
CA THR A 329 -10.41 13.20 -2.10
C THR A 329 -11.80 13.78 -2.37
N GLY A 330 -12.33 14.58 -1.43
CA GLY A 330 -13.74 14.98 -1.43
C GLY A 330 -14.71 13.89 -0.98
N ILE A 331 -14.24 12.66 -0.73
CA ILE A 331 -15.09 11.54 -0.33
C ILE A 331 -15.27 11.54 1.20
N ASP A 332 -16.51 11.76 1.67
CA ASP A 332 -16.84 11.57 3.09
C ASP A 332 -17.25 10.11 3.35
N VAL A 333 -16.42 9.39 4.10
CA VAL A 333 -16.68 7.99 4.46
C VAL A 333 -17.90 7.80 5.37
N ARG A 334 -18.38 8.87 6.02
CA ARG A 334 -19.64 8.85 6.80
C ARG A 334 -20.84 8.47 5.94
N ASP A 335 -20.79 8.86 4.67
CA ASP A 335 -21.83 8.58 3.67
C ASP A 335 -21.59 7.24 2.93
N ARG A 336 -20.52 6.51 3.27
CA ARG A 336 -20.08 5.28 2.59
C ARG A 336 -20.34 4.01 3.38
N SER A 337 -21.21 4.04 4.39
CA SER A 337 -21.56 2.82 5.14
C SER A 337 -22.49 1.90 4.36
N SER A 338 -22.60 0.64 4.78
CA SER A 338 -23.61 -0.28 4.25
C SER A 338 -25.06 0.18 4.47
N LYS A 339 -25.31 1.03 5.48
CA LYS A 339 -26.62 1.67 5.68
C LYS A 339 -26.96 2.68 4.59
N ALA A 340 -25.94 3.28 3.97
CA ALA A 340 -26.07 4.19 2.82
C ALA A 340 -26.09 3.43 1.47
N GLY A 341 -26.08 2.09 1.48
CA GLY A 341 -26.16 1.26 0.28
C GLY A 341 -24.80 0.93 -0.35
N HIS A 342 -23.68 1.37 0.22
CA HIS A 342 -22.36 1.05 -0.30
C HIS A 342 -21.86 -0.33 0.17
N ARG A 343 -21.22 -1.09 -0.72
CA ARG A 343 -20.65 -2.41 -0.43
C ARG A 343 -19.15 -2.31 -0.25
N LEU A 344 -18.60 -2.99 0.75
CA LEU A 344 -17.16 -3.06 0.97
C LEU A 344 -16.50 -3.85 -0.16
N PHE A 345 -15.35 -3.39 -0.64
CA PHE A 345 -14.60 -4.08 -1.70
C PHE A 345 -14.20 -5.50 -1.30
N ASP A 346 -13.70 -5.68 -0.07
CA ASP A 346 -13.24 -6.97 0.43
C ASP A 346 -14.37 -7.99 0.69
N GLU A 347 -15.62 -7.54 0.67
CA GLU A 347 -16.85 -8.33 0.76
C GLU A 347 -17.60 -8.44 -0.58
N TRP A 348 -16.97 -8.03 -1.69
CA TRP A 348 -17.56 -8.03 -3.03
C TRP A 348 -16.78 -8.94 -4.02
N PRO A 349 -17.08 -10.25 -4.07
CA PRO A 349 -16.40 -11.19 -4.95
C PRO A 349 -16.49 -10.84 -6.44
N GLU A 350 -17.64 -10.34 -6.90
CA GLU A 350 -17.82 -9.95 -8.31
C GLU A 350 -16.93 -8.76 -8.69
N ALA A 351 -16.81 -7.75 -7.82
CA ALA A 351 -15.90 -6.63 -8.05
C ALA A 351 -14.43 -7.08 -8.02
N GLN A 352 -14.05 -7.93 -7.07
CA GLN A 352 -12.69 -8.50 -7.02
C GLN A 352 -12.36 -9.32 -8.26
N THR A 353 -13.30 -10.15 -8.73
CA THR A 353 -13.13 -10.99 -9.94
C THR A 353 -13.04 -10.12 -11.19
N GLY A 354 -13.93 -9.13 -11.31
CA GLY A 354 -13.92 -8.18 -12.43
C GLY A 354 -12.64 -7.35 -12.49
N LEU A 355 -12.10 -6.94 -11.33
CA LEU A 355 -10.83 -6.23 -11.27
C LEU A 355 -9.65 -7.15 -11.63
N LEU A 356 -9.59 -8.37 -11.08
CA LEU A 356 -8.53 -9.32 -11.40
C LEU A 356 -8.48 -9.63 -12.90
N ALA A 357 -9.65 -9.86 -13.52
CA ALA A 357 -9.73 -10.15 -14.95
C ALA A 357 -9.02 -9.06 -15.77
N ARG A 358 -9.31 -7.78 -15.47
CA ARG A 358 -8.69 -6.63 -16.12
C ARG A 358 -7.18 -6.53 -15.83
N LEU A 359 -6.77 -6.69 -14.57
CA LEU A 359 -5.35 -6.68 -14.18
C LEU A 359 -4.51 -7.78 -14.84
N THR A 360 -5.15 -8.86 -15.31
CA THR A 360 -4.48 -9.96 -16.03
C THR A 360 -4.62 -9.89 -17.54
N GLN A 361 -5.44 -9.00 -18.07
CA GLN A 361 -5.72 -8.89 -19.50
C GLN A 361 -4.55 -8.25 -20.26
N GLN A 362 -3.95 -7.21 -19.67
CA GLN A 362 -2.83 -6.47 -20.23
C GLN A 362 -2.02 -5.82 -19.09
N PRO A 363 -0.83 -5.23 -19.37
CA PRO A 363 -0.09 -4.51 -18.34
C PRO A 363 -0.95 -3.41 -17.74
N TYR A 364 -0.95 -3.32 -16.42
CA TYR A 364 -1.54 -2.17 -15.75
C TYR A 364 -0.47 -1.15 -15.39
N VAL A 365 -0.86 0.12 -15.40
CA VAL A 365 -0.03 1.28 -15.09
C VAL A 365 -0.59 1.94 -13.84
N ALA A 366 0.28 2.30 -12.90
CA ALA A 366 -0.04 3.11 -11.73
C ALA A 366 1.13 4.07 -11.42
N HIS A 367 0.88 5.13 -10.67
CA HIS A 367 1.91 6.08 -10.26
C HIS A 367 2.32 5.77 -8.82
N ASN A 368 3.52 5.21 -8.62
CA ASN A 368 3.91 4.51 -7.38
C ASN A 368 3.22 3.14 -7.22
N ALA A 369 3.18 2.35 -8.30
CA ALA A 369 2.49 1.06 -8.46
C ALA A 369 2.69 0.03 -7.32
N THR A 370 3.69 0.22 -6.46
CA THR A 370 3.88 -0.55 -5.23
C THR A 370 2.73 -0.38 -4.23
N PHE A 371 2.05 0.76 -4.23
CA PHE A 371 0.89 1.03 -3.40
C PHE A 371 -0.27 0.11 -3.81
N GLU A 372 -0.75 0.23 -5.04
CA GLU A 372 -1.84 -0.57 -5.62
C GLU A 372 -1.52 -2.06 -5.52
N HIS A 373 -0.27 -2.44 -5.86
CA HIS A 373 0.19 -3.82 -5.74
C HIS A 373 0.00 -4.36 -4.31
N SER A 374 0.37 -3.59 -3.28
CA SER A 374 0.23 -4.01 -1.88
C SER A 374 -1.22 -4.17 -1.46
N TRP A 375 -2.11 -3.31 -1.95
CA TRP A 375 -3.55 -3.39 -1.73
C TRP A 375 -4.15 -4.62 -2.41
N PHE A 376 -3.83 -4.86 -3.68
CA PHE A 376 -4.37 -5.99 -4.43
C PHE A 376 -3.91 -7.33 -3.87
N MET A 377 -2.69 -7.43 -3.34
CA MET A 377 -2.22 -8.63 -2.64
C MET A 377 -3.14 -9.06 -1.48
N LEU A 378 -3.67 -8.09 -0.71
CA LEU A 378 -4.51 -8.37 0.46
C LEU A 378 -6.02 -8.27 0.20
N ASN A 379 -6.45 -7.68 -0.92
CA ASN A 379 -7.85 -7.37 -1.18
C ASN A 379 -8.44 -8.07 -2.42
N VAL A 380 -7.65 -8.48 -3.41
CA VAL A 380 -8.15 -9.10 -4.65
C VAL A 380 -7.94 -10.62 -4.66
N ALA A 381 -9.01 -11.40 -4.71
CA ALA A 381 -8.92 -12.86 -4.62
C ALA A 381 -8.22 -13.39 -5.87
N GLY A 382 -7.16 -14.18 -5.71
CA GLY A 382 -6.38 -14.73 -6.83
C GLY A 382 -5.30 -13.81 -7.40
N TYR A 383 -5.17 -12.56 -6.93
CA TYR A 383 -4.16 -11.61 -7.44
C TYR A 383 -2.73 -12.08 -7.15
N ALA A 384 -2.44 -12.49 -5.91
CA ALA A 384 -1.12 -12.95 -5.52
C ALA A 384 -0.68 -14.16 -6.36
N GLU A 385 -1.58 -15.12 -6.55
CA GLU A 385 -1.38 -16.29 -7.40
C GLU A 385 -1.14 -15.90 -8.85
N ALA A 386 -1.95 -14.98 -9.40
CA ALA A 386 -1.81 -14.48 -10.76
C ALA A 386 -0.47 -13.77 -11.00
N TYR A 387 -0.08 -12.90 -10.07
CA TYR A 387 1.20 -12.21 -10.12
C TYR A 387 2.37 -13.19 -10.02
N ARG A 388 2.35 -14.13 -9.07
CA ARG A 388 3.39 -15.17 -8.90
C ARG A 388 3.48 -16.13 -10.09
N ALA A 389 2.40 -16.29 -10.85
CA ALA A 389 2.35 -17.05 -12.09
C ALA A 389 2.81 -16.25 -13.32
N GLY A 390 3.15 -14.97 -13.17
CA GLY A 390 3.58 -14.09 -14.27
C GLY A 390 2.46 -13.57 -15.16
N ARG A 391 1.19 -13.74 -14.75
CA ARG A 391 0.02 -13.27 -15.52
C ARG A 391 -0.27 -11.79 -15.36
N ILE A 392 0.41 -11.12 -14.43
CA ILE A 392 0.24 -9.69 -14.16
C ILE A 392 1.56 -9.00 -14.48
N THR A 393 1.49 -7.94 -15.30
CA THR A 393 2.61 -7.06 -15.61
C THR A 393 2.29 -5.66 -15.08
N ILE A 394 3.21 -5.10 -14.31
CA ILE A 394 3.05 -3.81 -13.62
C ILE A 394 4.00 -2.81 -14.23
N ILE A 395 3.49 -1.69 -14.72
CA ILE A 395 4.28 -0.53 -15.14
C ILE A 395 4.07 0.57 -14.09
N ASP A 396 5.16 1.24 -13.71
CA ASP A 396 5.13 2.30 -12.71
C ASP A 396 5.65 3.60 -13.34
N THR A 397 4.82 4.65 -13.32
CA THR A 397 5.20 5.96 -13.89
C THR A 397 6.06 6.79 -12.95
N LEU A 398 6.12 6.48 -11.65
CA LEU A 398 7.01 7.17 -10.71
C LEU A 398 8.51 7.01 -11.06
N PRO A 399 9.07 5.81 -11.27
CA PRO A 399 10.45 5.68 -11.75
C PRO A 399 10.65 6.25 -13.15
N MET A 400 9.61 6.24 -13.98
CA MET A 400 9.66 6.84 -15.31
C MET A 400 9.87 8.36 -15.22
N SER A 401 9.11 9.03 -14.35
CA SER A 401 9.29 10.45 -14.03
C SER A 401 10.69 10.71 -13.49
N ARG A 402 11.12 9.97 -12.46
CA ARG A 402 12.44 10.16 -11.82
C ARG A 402 13.61 10.04 -12.77
N GLN A 403 13.54 9.10 -13.71
CA GLN A 403 14.68 8.75 -14.53
C GLN A 403 14.72 9.53 -15.84
N TRP A 404 13.56 9.81 -16.44
CA TRP A 404 13.49 10.31 -17.81
C TRP A 404 12.88 11.70 -17.92
N ASP A 405 12.20 12.21 -16.90
CA ASP A 405 11.65 13.57 -16.90
C ASP A 405 12.77 14.58 -16.58
N PRO A 406 13.17 15.46 -17.52
CA PRO A 406 14.19 16.48 -17.26
C PRO A 406 13.79 17.47 -16.16
N GLY A 407 12.49 17.61 -15.88
CA GLY A 407 11.96 18.46 -14.82
C GLY A 407 11.96 17.81 -13.44
N SER A 408 12.29 16.53 -13.29
CA SER A 408 12.50 15.87 -11.99
C SER A 408 13.86 16.27 -11.38
N VAL A 409 14.06 17.56 -11.18
CA VAL A 409 15.31 18.12 -10.64
C VAL A 409 15.26 18.10 -9.11
N PRO A 410 16.22 17.44 -8.43
CA PRO A 410 16.33 17.50 -6.98
C PRO A 410 16.47 18.92 -6.44
N ASN A 411 15.79 19.20 -5.34
CA ASN A 411 15.94 20.42 -4.55
C ASN A 411 15.86 20.09 -3.05
N ASP A 412 15.97 21.11 -2.18
CA ASP A 412 15.99 20.91 -0.73
C ASP A 412 14.67 20.31 -0.19
N GLU A 413 13.54 20.66 -0.79
CA GLU A 413 12.21 20.13 -0.43
C GLU A 413 11.99 18.71 -0.98
N HIS A 414 12.56 18.44 -2.16
CA HIS A 414 12.45 17.19 -2.90
C HIS A 414 13.84 16.68 -3.33
N PRO A 415 14.58 15.99 -2.43
CA PRO A 415 15.95 15.51 -2.71
C PRO A 415 16.10 14.52 -3.87
N TYR A 416 14.98 14.04 -4.42
CA TYR A 416 14.94 13.14 -5.59
C TYR A 416 14.11 13.72 -6.75
N GLY A 417 13.83 15.02 -6.71
CA GLY A 417 12.90 15.70 -7.61
C GLY A 417 11.44 15.54 -7.19
N ASP A 418 10.61 16.52 -7.53
CA ASP A 418 9.16 16.43 -7.34
C ASP A 418 8.56 15.52 -8.41
N ASN A 419 8.25 14.30 -7.99
CA ASN A 419 7.67 13.25 -8.81
C ASN A 419 6.31 12.85 -8.26
N THR A 420 5.58 13.79 -7.68
CA THR A 420 4.14 13.59 -7.44
C THR A 420 3.41 13.43 -8.77
N LEU A 421 2.25 12.77 -8.76
CA LEU A 421 1.45 12.62 -9.96
C LEU A 421 1.03 14.00 -10.49
N ASP A 422 0.55 14.89 -9.63
CA ASP A 422 0.27 16.30 -9.95
C ASP A 422 1.42 16.98 -10.73
N ALA A 423 2.64 16.97 -10.17
CA ALA A 423 3.78 17.65 -10.78
C ALA A 423 4.23 16.98 -12.09
N TYR A 424 4.22 15.65 -12.12
CA TYR A 424 4.54 14.89 -13.33
C TYR A 424 3.52 15.16 -14.45
N ALA A 425 2.23 15.11 -14.14
CA ALA A 425 1.15 15.36 -15.09
C ALA A 425 1.21 16.78 -15.66
N LYS A 426 1.47 17.79 -14.83
CA LYS A 426 1.66 19.18 -15.28
C LYS A 426 2.84 19.33 -16.24
N ARG A 427 3.99 18.74 -15.91
CA ARG A 427 5.18 18.83 -16.77
C ARG A 427 5.02 18.11 -18.11
N GLN A 428 4.27 17.02 -18.14
CA GLN A 428 3.95 16.30 -19.37
C GLN A 428 2.71 16.85 -20.10
N GLY A 429 2.11 17.95 -19.62
CA GLY A 429 0.96 18.58 -20.27
C GLY A 429 -0.34 17.76 -20.21
N ALA A 430 -0.45 16.84 -19.25
CA ALA A 430 -1.67 16.07 -18.98
C ALA A 430 -2.63 16.78 -18.02
N LEU A 431 -2.11 17.74 -17.23
CA LEU A 431 -2.87 18.56 -16.30
C LEU A 431 -2.49 20.03 -16.49
N ASP A 432 -3.47 20.90 -16.62
CA ASP A 432 -3.23 22.34 -16.71
C ASP A 432 -2.61 22.87 -15.41
N SER A 433 -1.64 23.77 -15.52
CA SER A 433 -0.97 24.39 -14.36
C SER A 433 -1.89 25.13 -13.39
N ALA A 434 -3.09 25.54 -13.82
CA ALA A 434 -4.10 26.19 -12.99
C ALA A 434 -4.94 25.20 -12.16
N HIS A 435 -4.87 23.90 -12.46
CA HIS A 435 -5.60 22.85 -11.76
C HIS A 435 -4.66 22.01 -10.89
N ASN A 436 -5.24 21.20 -10.00
CA ASN A 436 -4.50 20.24 -9.18
C ASN A 436 -5.13 18.85 -9.33
N GLU A 437 -4.32 17.83 -9.05
CA GLU A 437 -4.74 16.45 -8.85
C GLU A 437 -5.98 16.39 -7.95
N ARG A 438 -6.94 15.52 -8.29
CA ARG A 438 -8.24 15.48 -7.63
C ARG A 438 -8.28 14.45 -6.50
N HIS A 439 -7.35 13.51 -6.46
CA HIS A 439 -7.38 12.37 -5.55
C HIS A 439 -8.69 11.59 -5.73
N LEU A 440 -8.91 11.22 -6.98
CA LEU A 440 -10.05 10.44 -7.46
C LEU A 440 -9.52 9.42 -8.45
N GLY A 441 -9.89 8.16 -8.25
CA GLY A 441 -9.20 7.07 -8.94
C GLY A 441 -9.27 7.17 -10.46
N LEU A 442 -10.36 7.69 -11.05
CA LEU A 442 -10.48 7.75 -12.51
C LEU A 442 -9.73 8.96 -13.08
N GLU A 443 -9.89 10.13 -12.47
CA GLU A 443 -9.20 11.36 -12.87
C GLU A 443 -7.68 11.22 -12.78
N ASP A 444 -7.19 10.57 -11.71
CA ASP A 444 -5.77 10.39 -11.47
C ASP A 444 -5.18 9.30 -12.38
N THR A 445 -5.95 8.22 -12.61
CA THR A 445 -5.66 7.27 -13.69
C THR A 445 -5.48 7.98 -15.03
N HIS A 446 -6.38 8.91 -15.33
CA HIS A 446 -6.42 9.57 -16.63
C HIS A 446 -5.20 10.47 -16.87
N ILE A 447 -4.94 11.41 -15.94
CA ILE A 447 -3.78 12.30 -16.07
C ILE A 447 -2.47 11.51 -16.09
N MET A 448 -2.40 10.39 -15.37
CA MET A 448 -1.24 9.51 -15.39
C MET A 448 -1.01 8.90 -16.78
N LEU A 449 -2.04 8.34 -17.41
CA LEU A 449 -1.89 7.70 -18.73
C LEU A 449 -1.58 8.72 -19.82
N VAL A 450 -2.25 9.88 -19.80
CA VAL A 450 -1.95 10.98 -20.74
C VAL A 450 -0.49 11.44 -20.55
N ALA A 451 -0.04 11.63 -19.31
CA ALA A 451 1.34 12.02 -19.01
C ALA A 451 2.35 10.98 -19.49
N MET A 452 2.07 9.69 -19.23
CA MET A 452 2.91 8.58 -19.73
C MET A 452 2.97 8.58 -21.26
N LYS A 453 1.84 8.77 -21.94
CA LYS A 453 1.78 8.78 -23.41
C LYS A 453 2.58 9.92 -24.01
N HIS A 454 2.41 11.15 -23.51
CA HIS A 454 3.19 12.32 -23.96
C HIS A 454 4.69 12.16 -23.72
N HIS A 455 5.05 11.65 -22.54
CA HIS A 455 6.44 11.43 -22.18
C HIS A 455 7.08 10.37 -23.09
N LEU A 456 6.41 9.24 -23.33
CA LEU A 456 6.89 8.20 -24.24
C LEU A 456 7.02 8.69 -25.68
N ALA A 457 6.08 9.51 -26.17
CA ALA A 457 6.18 10.11 -27.50
C ALA A 457 7.43 11.00 -27.64
N THR A 458 7.69 11.83 -26.62
CA THR A 458 8.89 12.68 -26.55
C THR A 458 10.17 11.84 -26.52
N LEU A 459 10.24 10.83 -25.66
CA LEU A 459 11.39 9.93 -25.55
C LEU A 459 11.65 9.18 -26.87
N LYS A 460 10.60 8.71 -27.55
CA LYS A 460 10.72 8.04 -28.85
C LYS A 460 11.29 8.96 -29.91
N ALA A 461 10.79 10.19 -30.00
CA ALA A 461 11.27 11.20 -30.95
C ALA A 461 12.76 11.55 -30.73
N GLN A 462 13.22 11.50 -29.47
CA GLN A 462 14.61 11.81 -29.10
C GLN A 462 15.54 10.58 -29.07
N GLY A 463 15.02 9.37 -29.33
CA GLY A 463 15.80 8.13 -29.18
C GLY A 463 16.27 7.88 -27.74
N GLN A 464 15.46 8.28 -26.75
CA GLN A 464 15.74 8.17 -25.31
C GLN A 464 14.81 7.15 -24.63
N GLY A 465 14.94 7.01 -23.31
CA GLY A 465 14.11 6.12 -22.51
C GLY A 465 14.17 4.66 -23.00
N PRO A 466 13.03 4.00 -23.28
CA PRO A 466 13.02 2.63 -23.83
C PRO A 466 13.77 2.50 -25.16
N TRP A 467 13.89 3.56 -25.95
CA TRP A 467 14.58 3.56 -27.25
C TRP A 467 16.05 3.98 -27.16
N GLY A 468 16.53 4.38 -25.97
CA GLY A 468 17.92 4.76 -25.74
C GLY A 468 18.88 3.58 -25.47
N PRO A 469 20.17 3.88 -25.21
CA PRO A 469 21.22 2.87 -25.03
C PRO A 469 21.01 1.88 -23.86
N GLY A 470 20.17 2.23 -22.88
CA GLY A 470 19.81 1.38 -21.73
C GLY A 470 18.37 0.87 -21.76
N GLY A 471 17.62 1.14 -22.82
CA GLY A 471 16.23 0.76 -22.94
C GLY A 471 16.01 -0.74 -23.21
N ARG A 472 14.84 -1.26 -22.82
CA ARG A 472 14.50 -2.69 -22.91
C ARG A 472 13.55 -2.96 -24.08
N SER A 473 13.77 -4.05 -24.82
CA SER A 473 12.81 -4.56 -25.80
C SER A 473 11.57 -5.15 -25.11
N GLY A 474 10.53 -5.43 -25.89
CA GLY A 474 9.26 -5.93 -25.38
C GLY A 474 8.44 -4.85 -24.70
N VAL A 475 7.39 -5.28 -24.01
CA VAL A 475 6.44 -4.42 -23.30
C VAL A 475 7.07 -3.76 -22.06
N GLY A 476 8.11 -4.37 -21.48
CA GLY A 476 8.67 -3.98 -20.19
C GLY A 476 7.73 -4.29 -19.01
N GLY A 477 7.89 -3.52 -17.93
CA GLY A 477 7.15 -3.70 -16.69
C GLY A 477 7.62 -4.89 -15.84
N LYS A 478 7.27 -4.85 -14.56
CA LYS A 478 7.62 -5.90 -13.59
C LYS A 478 6.59 -7.02 -13.65
N SER A 479 7.08 -8.25 -13.72
CA SER A 479 6.27 -9.47 -13.62
C SER A 479 7.12 -10.59 -13.01
N CYS A 480 6.48 -11.63 -12.45
CA CYS A 480 7.20 -12.84 -12.07
C CYS A 480 7.41 -13.76 -13.28
N GLY A 481 8.51 -14.51 -13.30
CA GLY A 481 8.84 -15.43 -14.40
C GLY A 481 9.59 -14.77 -15.56
N ARG A 482 10.21 -15.58 -16.42
CA ARG A 482 10.81 -15.11 -17.68
C ARG A 482 9.72 -15.07 -18.75
N LYS A 483 9.52 -13.92 -19.39
CA LYS A 483 8.83 -13.86 -20.68
C LYS A 483 9.81 -14.42 -21.71
N TRP A 484 9.46 -15.57 -22.30
CA TRP A 484 10.26 -16.23 -23.34
C TRP A 484 10.22 -15.45 -24.64
#